data_AF-A0A0K2LBW1-F1
#
_entry.id   AF-A0A0K2LBW1-F1
#
_cell.length_a   1.000
_cell.length_b   1.000
_cell.length_c   1.000
_cell.angle_alpha   90.00
_cell.angle_beta   90.00
_cell.angle_gamma   90.00
#
_symmetry.space_group_name_H-M   'P 1'
#
loop_
_entity.id
_entity.type
_entity.pdbx_description
1 polymer ?
#
loop_
_entity_poly.entity_id
_entity_poly.type
_entity_poly.pdbx_seq_one_letter_code
_entity_poly.pdbx_strand_id
1 'polypeptide(L)' 'MINIGINAIITLISHVIFIWLSFNLLQVVDWKKIYNKSNPKMLQLLVAFIAIALGYTVSSFFMSIFSLSQNIALLFK' A
#
# COMPACT_ATOMS: atom_id res chain seq x y z
N MET A 1 3.60 -1.89 26.57
CA MET A 1 3.82 -3.03 25.65
C MET A 1 2.58 -3.33 24.79
N ILE A 2 1.38 -3.44 25.36
CA ILE A 2 0.12 -3.71 24.62
C ILE A 2 -0.13 -2.69 23.48
N ASN A 3 0.11 -1.40 23.73
CA ASN A 3 -0.12 -0.35 22.72
C ASN A 3 0.81 -0.45 21.50
N ILE A 4 2.04 -0.95 21.68
CA ILE A 4 3.01 -1.13 20.58
C ILE A 4 2.59 -2.30 19.68
N GLY A 5 2.09 -3.39 20.28
CA GLY A 5 1.58 -4.55 19.52
C GLY A 5 0.34 -4.20 18.70
N ILE A 6 -0.60 -3.45 19.28
CA ILE A 6 -1.82 -3.01 18.57
C ILE A 6 -1.46 -2.11 17.38
N ASN A 7 -0.56 -1.13 17.58
CA ASN A 7 -0.11 -0.25 16.50
C ASN A 7 0.60 -1.01 15.37
N ALA A 8 1.41 -2.02 15.70
CA ALA A 8 2.07 -2.86 14.69
C ALA A 8 1.05 -3.66 13.87
N ILE A 9 0.01 -4.21 14.50
CA ILE A 9 -1.06 -4.95 13.81
C ILE A 9 -1.86 -4.02 12.89
N ILE A 10 -2.23 -2.83 13.37
CA ILE A 10 -2.95 -1.83 12.56
C ILE A 10 -2.11 -1.43 11.34
N THR A 11 -0.81 -1.20 11.54
CA THR A 11 0.12 -0.83 10.46
C THR A 11 0.20 -1.95 9.41
N LEU A 12 0.36 -3.20 9.85
CA LEU A 12 0.42 -4.36 8.97
C LEU A 12 -0.87 -4.52 8.16
N ILE A 13 -2.03 -4.46 8.83
CA ILE A 13 -3.34 -4.55 8.17
C ILE A 13 -3.51 -3.43 7.14
N SER A 14 -3.13 -2.20 7.48
CA SER A 14 -3.14 -1.07 6.54
C SER A 14 -2.32 -1.39 5.29
N HIS A 15 -1.06 -1.83 5.44
CA HIS A 15 -0.22 -2.15 4.29
C HIS A 15 -0.85 -3.24 3.41
N VAL A 16 -1.36 -4.32 3.99
CA VAL A 16 -1.99 -5.41 3.23
C VAL A 16 -3.21 -4.91 2.44
N ILE A 17 -4.07 -4.10 3.06
CA ILE A 17 -5.26 -3.53 2.40
C ILE A 17 -4.85 -2.63 1.23
N PHE A 18 -3.89 -1.73 1.42
CA PHE A 18 -3.46 -0.81 0.37
C PHE A 18 -2.70 -1.51 -0.77
N ILE A 19 -1.95 -2.57 -0.49
CA ILE A 19 -1.31 -3.40 -1.52
C ILE A 19 -2.38 -4.11 -2.35
N TRP A 20 -3.39 -4.70 -1.70
CA TRP A 20 -4.51 -5.33 -2.40
C TRP A 20 -5.28 -4.31 -3.25
N LEU A 21 -5.56 -3.12 -2.71
CA LEU A 21 -6.22 -2.05 -3.47
C LEU A 21 -5.37 -1.61 -4.68
N SER A 22 -4.06 -1.42 -4.48
CA SER A 22 -3.13 -1.06 -5.56
C SER A 22 -3.07 -2.12 -6.65
N PHE A 23 -3.10 -3.40 -6.27
CA PHE A 23 -3.16 -4.50 -7.22
C PHE A 23 -4.45 -4.48 -8.07
N ASN A 24 -5.60 -4.19 -7.46
CA ASN A 24 -6.86 -4.03 -8.19
C ASN A 24 -6.84 -2.82 -9.13
N LEU A 25 -6.29 -1.69 -8.71
CA LEU A 25 -6.15 -0.50 -9.55
C LEU A 25 -5.26 -0.75 -10.77
N LEU A 26 -4.17 -1.50 -10.58
CA LEU A 26 -3.27 -1.86 -11.66
C LEU A 26 -3.90 -2.79 -12.70
N GLN A 27 -4.95 -3.54 -12.37
CA GLN A 27 -5.67 -4.36 -13.35
C GLN A 27 -6.45 -3.53 -14.38
N VAL A 28 -6.77 -2.26 -14.08
CA VAL A 28 -7.43 -1.34 -15.02
C VAL A 28 -6.48 -0.89 -16.14
N VAL A 29 -5.18 -0.97 -15.91
CA VAL A 29 -4.15 -0.57 -16.89
C VAL A 29 -4.11 -1.59 -18.03
N ASP A 30 -4.16 -1.11 -19.28
CA ASP A 30 -3.99 -1.96 -20.45
C ASP A 30 -2.51 -2.32 -20.64
N TRP A 31 -2.08 -3.37 -19.94
CA TRP A 31 -0.71 -3.86 -19.97
C TRP A 31 -0.25 -4.33 -21.35
N LYS A 32 -1.17 -4.63 -22.29
CA LYS A 32 -0.80 -5.02 -23.66
C LYS A 32 -0.18 -3.86 -24.43
N LYS A 33 -0.56 -2.61 -24.11
CA LYS A 33 0.05 -1.41 -24.70
C LYS A 33 1.46 -1.14 -24.18
N ILE A 34 1.74 -1.53 -22.93
CA ILE A 34 3.03 -1.27 -22.27
C ILE A 34 4.02 -2.42 -22.51
N TYR A 35 3.52 -3.65 -22.55
CA TYR A 35 4.32 -4.86 -22.66
C TYR A 35 3.75 -5.81 -23.73
N ASN A 36 4.33 -5.77 -24.93
CA ASN A 36 3.92 -6.59 -26.08
C ASN A 36 4.65 -7.94 -26.17
N LYS A 37 5.27 -8.42 -25.07
CA LYS A 37 6.00 -9.69 -25.06
C LYS A 37 5.12 -10.83 -24.55
N SER A 38 5.24 -12.00 -25.18
CA SER A 38 4.43 -13.21 -24.91
C SER A 38 4.77 -13.94 -23.59
N ASN A 39 5.13 -13.21 -22.53
CA ASN A 39 5.45 -13.78 -21.22
C ASN A 39 4.47 -13.27 -20.15
N PRO A 40 3.25 -13.83 -20.08
CA PRO A 40 2.21 -13.38 -19.16
C PRO A 40 2.61 -13.51 -17.69
N LYS A 41 3.42 -14.52 -17.34
CA LYS A 41 3.92 -14.73 -15.96
C LYS A 41 4.83 -13.59 -15.49
N MET A 42 5.74 -13.12 -16.36
CA MET A 42 6.68 -12.04 -16.04
C MET A 42 5.93 -10.72 -15.85
N LEU A 43 4.90 -10.48 -16.66
CA LEU A 43 4.03 -9.31 -16.53
C LEU A 43 3.26 -9.34 -15.20
N GLN A 44 2.65 -10.46 -14.84
CA GLN A 44 1.94 -10.59 -13.56
C GLN A 44 2.87 -10.34 -12.36
N LEU A 45 4.11 -10.83 -12.41
CA LEU A 45 5.11 -10.57 -11.37
C LEU A 45 5.49 -9.09 -11.30
N LEU A 46 5.65 -8.42 -12.45
CA LEU A 46 5.90 -6.97 -12.50
C LEU A 46 4.74 -6.19 -11.87
N VAL A 47 3.50 -6.53 -12.24
CA VAL A 47 2.30 -5.90 -11.67
C VAL A 47 2.23 -6.11 -10.16
N ALA A 48 2.57 -7.30 -9.67
CA ALA A 48 2.63 -7.58 -8.24
C ALA A 48 3.68 -6.72 -7.52
N PHE A 49 4.89 -6.57 -8.08
CA PHE A 49 5.91 -5.70 -7.49
C PHE A 49 5.50 -4.24 -7.48
N ILE A 50 4.89 -3.74 -8.56
CA ILE A 50 4.37 -2.37 -8.61
C ILE A 50 3.25 -2.19 -7.59
N ALA A 51 2.36 -3.17 -7.43
CA ALA A 51 1.29 -3.14 -6.43
C ALA A 51 1.84 -3.06 -5.00
N ILE A 52 2.88 -3.83 -4.70
CA ILE A 52 3.55 -3.81 -3.39
C ILE A 52 4.19 -2.45 -3.13
N ALA A 53 4.94 -1.93 -4.10
CA ALA A 53 5.60 -0.63 -3.98
C ALA A 53 4.57 0.50 -3.78
N LEU A 54 3.57 0.59 -4.67
CA LEU A 54 2.53 1.61 -4.59
C LEU A 54 1.71 1.47 -3.31
N GLY A 55 1.25 0.26 -2.97
CA GLY A 55 0.44 0.02 -1.78
C GLY A 55 1.19 0.33 -0.49
N TYR A 56 2.48 -0.03 -0.42
CA TYR A 56 3.33 0.33 0.71
C TYR A 56 3.48 1.85 0.83
N THR A 57 3.76 2.56 -0.27
CA THR A 57 3.90 4.03 -0.26
C THR A 57 2.61 4.72 0.17
N VAL A 58 1.47 4.34 -0.40
CA VAL A 58 0.17 4.93 -0.05
C VAL A 58 -0.19 4.63 1.41
N SER A 59 -0.02 3.39 1.87
CA SER A 59 -0.25 3.05 3.28
C SER A 59 0.68 3.82 4.22
N SER A 60 1.96 3.97 3.87
CA SER A 60 2.93 4.72 4.68
C SER A 60 2.55 6.19 4.78
N PHE A 61 2.04 6.78 3.70
CA PHE A 61 1.48 8.12 3.70
C PHE A 61 0.27 8.22 4.64
N PHE A 62 -0.68 7.29 4.56
CA PHE A 62 -1.85 7.24 5.46
C PHE A 62 -1.45 7.10 6.93
N MET A 63 -0.53 6.20 7.25
CA MET A 63 -0.01 6.03 8.62
C MET A 63 0.69 7.29 9.13
N SER A 64 1.41 8.00 8.25
CA SER A 64 2.07 9.27 8.60
C SER A 64 1.05 10.36 8.93
N ILE A 65 -0.02 10.48 8.13
CA ILE A 65 -1.13 11.39 8.42
C ILE A 65 -1.83 11.01 9.72
N PHE A 66 -2.06 9.73 9.97
CA PHE A 66 -2.68 9.25 11.20
C PHE A 66 -1.85 9.60 12.44
N SER A 67 -0.52 9.45 12.36
CA SER A 67 0.40 9.87 13.41
C SER A 67 0.39 11.39 13.59
N LEU A 68 0.41 12.16 12.49
CA LEU A 68 0.37 13.62 12.54
C LEU A 68 -0.92 14.12 13.21
N SER A 69 -2.07 13.53 12.87
CA SER A 69 -3.36 13.87 13.49
C SER A 69 -3.35 13.64 15.01
N GLN A 70 -2.73 12.55 15.49
CA GLN A 70 -2.57 12.31 16.93
C GLN A 70 -1.68 13.37 17.59
N ASN A 71 -0.55 13.71 16.96
CA ASN A 71 0.36 14.73 17.48
C ASN A 71 -0.30 16.12 17.55
N ILE A 72 -1.07 16.50 16.53
CA ILE A 72 -1.82 17.76 16.51
C ILE A 72 -2.88 17.77 17.62
N ALA A 73 -3.61 16.68 17.83
CA ALA A 73 -4.60 16.58 18.90
C ALA A 73 -3.97 16.74 20.30
N LEU A 74 -2.70 16.32 20.48
CA LEU A 74 -1.96 16.53 21.72
C LEU A 74 -1.57 18.01 21.96
N LEU A 75 -1.43 18.83 20.90
CA LEU A 75 -1.13 20.26 21.07
C LEU A 75 -2.31 21.06 21.64
N PHE A 76 -3.54 20.57 21.45
CA PHE A 76 -4.76 21.21 21.94
C PHE A 76 -5.27 20.61 23.25
N LYS A 77 -4.51 19.69 23.84
CA LYS A 77 -4.81 19.04 25.11
C LYS A 77 -3.85 19.52 26.19
#